data_AF-A0A9X2GSE4-F1
#
_entry.id   AF-A0A9X2GSE4-F1
#
_cell.length_a   1.000
_cell.length_b   1.000
_cell.length_c   1.000
_cell.angle_alpha   90.00
_cell.angle_beta   90.00
_cell.angle_gamma   90.00
#
_symmetry.space_group_name_H-M   'P 1'
#
loop_
_entity.id
_entity.type
_entity.pdbx_description
1 polymer ?
#
loop_
_entity_poly.entity_id
_entity_poly.type
_entity_poly.pdbx_seq_one_letter_code
_entity_poly.pdbx_strand_id
1 'polypeptide(L)'
;MLLSVGVAGADNGGTNRIHLAPEVRVGSVAGAVVLAADVTSRGVGLPGESSANVHRSRTTLLTGLTAGTTYFARTMHKVSGGLTADIAVREITVIPTPLGSSFAGRPVRALDYPPATWAQDTTQINNPTNPGYIAGTPAVELTFTAPTSGRVLLIVGGGLGNGAAGDRIFLSPEVRETNSSGAVVLTPSVTSRGFGSDIAAAAFAYGSRESVLDGLTPGQLYYARVMYAVQTGDPGGSTQDIAARDITVVPIP
;
A
#
# COMPACT_ATOMS: atom_id res chain seq x y z
N MET A 1 13.20 2.08 -6.63
CA MET A 1 13.70 0.69 -6.72
C MET A 1 15.03 0.62 -5.99
N LEU A 2 15.21 -0.33 -5.06
CA LEU A 2 16.53 -0.59 -4.47
C LEU A 2 17.29 -1.54 -5.38
N LEU A 3 18.57 -1.22 -5.58
CA LEU A 3 19.47 -1.93 -6.46
C LEU A 3 20.75 -2.24 -5.71
N SER A 4 21.00 -3.53 -5.49
CA SER A 4 22.23 -4.02 -4.89
C SER A 4 23.08 -4.73 -5.93
N VAL A 5 24.39 -4.50 -5.90
CA VAL A 5 25.38 -5.32 -6.60
C VAL A 5 26.40 -5.86 -5.62
N GLY A 6 26.80 -7.11 -5.81
CA GLY A 6 27.80 -7.80 -5.01
C GLY A 6 28.85 -8.45 -5.90
N VAL A 7 30.12 -8.37 -5.51
CA VAL A 7 31.21 -9.06 -6.18
C VAL A 7 32.04 -9.83 -5.15
N ALA A 8 32.43 -11.04 -5.52
CA ALA A 8 33.50 -11.78 -4.86
C ALA A 8 34.58 -12.05 -5.90
N GLY A 9 35.83 -11.73 -5.57
CA GLY A 9 36.95 -11.98 -6.48
C GLY A 9 38.30 -11.73 -5.86
N ALA A 10 39.34 -12.17 -6.54
CA ALA A 10 40.73 -12.04 -6.13
C ALA A 10 41.55 -11.45 -7.28
N ASP A 11 42.61 -10.73 -6.94
CA ASP A 11 43.62 -10.30 -7.89
C ASP A 11 44.85 -11.20 -7.77
N ASN A 12 45.11 -11.99 -8.81
CA ASN A 12 46.26 -12.88 -8.87
C ASN A 12 47.56 -12.16 -9.31
N GLY A 13 47.48 -10.89 -9.73
CA GLY A 13 48.59 -10.12 -10.30
C GLY A 13 49.04 -8.89 -9.50
N GLY A 14 48.45 -8.62 -8.33
CA GLY A 14 48.84 -7.54 -7.42
C GLY A 14 48.76 -6.12 -8.01
N THR A 15 48.02 -5.93 -9.10
CA THR A 15 47.89 -4.67 -9.83
C THR A 15 46.51 -4.48 -10.48
N ASN A 16 45.69 -5.52 -10.52
CA ASN A 16 44.40 -5.51 -11.19
C ASN A 16 43.26 -5.19 -10.22
N ARG A 17 42.36 -4.31 -10.62
CA ARG A 17 41.16 -4.00 -9.86
C ARG A 17 39.95 -4.53 -10.60
N ILE A 18 39.12 -5.31 -9.89
CA ILE A 18 37.81 -5.75 -10.38
C ILE A 18 36.79 -4.68 -10.02
N HIS A 19 36.05 -4.20 -11.00
CA HIS A 19 34.94 -3.28 -10.83
C HIS A 19 33.67 -4.00 -11.27
N LEU A 20 32.61 -3.90 -10.47
CA LEU A 20 31.27 -4.39 -10.81
C LEU A 20 30.27 -3.26 -10.60
N ALA A 21 29.45 -2.96 -11.59
CA ALA A 21 28.41 -1.94 -11.49
C ALA A 21 27.12 -2.42 -12.14
N PRO A 22 25.94 -1.96 -11.67
CA PRO A 22 24.69 -2.30 -12.33
C PRO A 22 24.47 -1.45 -13.59
N GLU A 23 23.82 -2.04 -14.59
CA GLU A 23 23.21 -1.33 -15.71
C GLU A 23 21.71 -1.65 -15.75
N VAL A 24 20.88 -0.63 -15.98
CA VAL A 24 19.42 -0.79 -16.11
C VAL A 24 18.96 -0.23 -17.45
N ARG A 25 18.13 -1.00 -18.15
CA ARG A 25 17.57 -0.68 -19.48
C ARG A 25 16.06 -0.88 -19.51
N VAL A 26 15.38 -0.20 -20.43
CA VAL A 26 13.94 -0.37 -20.64
C VAL A 26 13.66 -1.68 -21.39
N GLY A 27 12.81 -2.54 -20.84
CA GLY A 27 12.27 -3.74 -21.49
C GLY A 27 13.26 -4.90 -21.65
N SER A 28 14.37 -4.69 -22.35
CA SER A 28 15.32 -5.75 -22.71
C SER A 28 16.79 -5.30 -22.65
N VAL A 29 17.70 -6.24 -22.88
CA VAL A 29 19.16 -5.96 -22.96
C VAL A 29 19.54 -4.99 -24.08
N ALA A 30 18.74 -4.93 -25.16
CA ALA A 30 18.92 -4.00 -26.27
C ALA A 30 18.20 -2.66 -26.05
N GLY A 31 17.43 -2.53 -24.96
CA GLY A 31 16.66 -1.34 -24.66
C GLY A 31 17.51 -0.11 -24.33
N ALA A 32 16.85 1.04 -24.29
CA ALA A 32 17.46 2.31 -23.92
C ALA A 32 18.02 2.26 -22.49
N VAL A 33 19.21 2.84 -22.29
CA VAL A 33 19.88 2.89 -20.98
C VAL A 33 19.17 3.90 -20.07
N VAL A 34 18.77 3.42 -18.90
CA VAL A 34 18.17 4.21 -17.81
C VAL A 34 19.22 4.50 -16.74
N LEU A 35 20.06 3.49 -16.46
CA LEU A 35 21.23 3.63 -15.61
C LEU A 35 22.43 3.02 -16.34
N ALA A 36 23.42 3.84 -16.67
CA ALA A 36 24.69 3.37 -17.19
C ALA A 36 25.54 2.74 -16.08
N ALA A 37 26.34 1.73 -16.43
CA ALA A 37 27.26 1.11 -15.49
C ALA A 37 28.36 2.10 -15.06
N ASP A 38 28.36 2.42 -13.77
CA ASP A 38 29.38 3.28 -13.16
C ASP A 38 29.73 2.78 -11.75
N VAL A 39 31.00 2.45 -11.57
CA VAL A 39 31.54 1.96 -10.31
C VAL A 39 31.61 3.04 -9.23
N THR A 40 31.77 4.30 -9.62
CA THR A 40 31.99 5.40 -8.68
C THR A 40 30.71 5.74 -7.94
N SER A 41 29.60 5.89 -8.67
CA SER A 41 28.30 6.18 -8.08
C SER A 41 27.65 4.93 -7.45
N ARG A 42 27.57 3.81 -8.18
CA ARG A 42 26.63 2.72 -7.83
C ARG A 42 27.22 1.31 -7.85
N GLY A 43 28.48 1.14 -8.24
CA GLY A 43 29.16 -0.14 -8.23
C GLY A 43 30.08 -0.37 -7.03
N VAL A 44 30.82 -1.47 -7.10
CA VAL A 44 31.84 -1.88 -6.15
C VAL A 44 33.16 -2.12 -6.88
N GLY A 45 34.27 -1.72 -6.25
CA GLY A 45 35.61 -2.01 -6.71
C GLY A 45 36.36 -2.83 -5.66
N LEU A 46 37.09 -3.85 -6.09
CA LEU A 46 38.01 -4.60 -5.25
C LEU A 46 39.41 -3.95 -5.30
N PRO A 47 40.13 -3.90 -4.17
CA PRO A 47 41.51 -3.41 -4.14
C PRO A 47 42.43 -4.37 -4.89
N GLY A 48 43.48 -3.86 -5.54
CA GLY A 48 44.36 -4.64 -6.42
C GLY A 48 45.50 -5.38 -5.73
N GLU A 49 45.30 -5.87 -4.50
CA GLU A 49 46.39 -6.48 -3.70
C GLU A 49 45.95 -7.75 -2.93
N SER A 50 44.82 -8.38 -3.28
CA SER A 50 44.31 -9.53 -2.54
C SER A 50 44.49 -10.84 -3.29
N SER A 51 45.36 -11.71 -2.77
CA SER A 51 45.48 -13.12 -3.18
C SER A 51 44.32 -14.01 -2.68
N ALA A 52 43.38 -13.44 -1.94
CA ALA A 52 42.18 -14.10 -1.44
C ALA A 52 40.91 -13.44 -2.03
N ASN A 53 39.82 -14.21 -2.10
CA ASN A 53 38.53 -13.68 -2.52
C ASN A 53 38.02 -12.61 -1.55
N VAL A 54 37.89 -11.38 -2.05
CA VAL A 54 37.30 -10.25 -1.32
C VAL A 54 35.85 -10.10 -1.75
N HIS A 55 34.96 -10.01 -0.76
CA HIS A 55 33.54 -9.79 -0.96
C HIS A 55 33.21 -8.31 -0.71
N ARG A 56 32.60 -7.66 -1.68
CA ARG A 56 32.07 -6.29 -1.53
C ARG A 56 30.71 -6.18 -2.15
N SER A 57 29.82 -5.46 -1.49
CA SER A 57 28.50 -5.11 -2.01
C SER A 57 28.20 -3.63 -1.82
N ARG A 58 27.31 -3.11 -2.67
CA ARG A 58 26.76 -1.76 -2.55
C ARG A 58 25.29 -1.79 -2.93
N THR A 59 24.46 -1.22 -2.06
CA THR A 59 23.03 -0.99 -2.32
C THR A 59 22.79 0.50 -2.55
N THR A 60 22.01 0.83 -3.60
CA THR A 60 21.64 2.22 -3.94
C THR A 60 20.16 2.32 -4.34
N LEU A 61 19.58 3.52 -4.20
CA LEU A 61 18.21 3.80 -4.63
C LEU A 61 18.21 4.33 -6.09
N LEU A 62 17.52 3.65 -7.00
CA LEU A 62 17.24 4.15 -8.35
C LEU A 62 15.84 4.78 -8.38
N THR A 63 15.77 6.03 -8.82
CA THR A 63 14.58 6.87 -8.92
C THR A 63 14.30 7.23 -10.39
N GLY A 64 13.13 7.81 -10.68
CA GLY A 64 12.77 8.25 -12.04
C GLY A 64 12.36 7.13 -12.99
N LEU A 65 12.01 5.95 -12.45
CA LEU A 65 11.42 4.87 -13.24
C LEU A 65 9.93 5.12 -13.47
N THR A 66 9.45 4.82 -14.67
CA THR A 66 8.04 4.91 -15.06
C THR A 66 7.27 3.72 -14.51
N ALA A 67 6.14 4.00 -13.85
CA ALA A 67 5.25 2.97 -13.31
C ALA A 67 4.73 2.03 -14.42
N GLY A 68 4.55 0.75 -14.08
CA GLY A 68 4.07 -0.28 -15.02
C GLY A 68 5.04 -0.63 -16.16
N THR A 69 6.22 -0.01 -16.22
CA THR A 69 7.22 -0.28 -17.24
C THR A 69 8.14 -1.43 -16.81
N THR A 70 8.36 -2.39 -17.70
CA THR A 70 9.34 -3.46 -17.49
C THR A 70 10.75 -2.94 -17.67
N TYR A 71 11.64 -3.27 -16.73
CA TYR A 71 13.06 -2.93 -16.80
C TYR A 71 13.93 -4.18 -16.77
N PHE A 72 15.01 -4.14 -17.54
CA PHE A 72 16.05 -5.16 -17.55
C PHE A 72 17.25 -4.64 -16.75
N ALA A 73 17.69 -5.41 -15.75
CA ALA A 73 18.86 -5.07 -14.93
C ALA A 73 19.93 -6.15 -15.08
N ARG A 74 21.19 -5.74 -15.19
CA ARG A 74 22.35 -6.64 -15.25
C ARG A 74 23.55 -6.06 -14.51
N THR A 75 24.51 -6.93 -14.20
CA THR A 75 25.84 -6.47 -13.77
C THR A 75 26.76 -6.30 -14.97
N MET A 76 27.59 -5.27 -14.92
CA MET A 76 28.67 -5.01 -15.85
C MET A 76 29.96 -5.04 -15.05
N HIS A 77 30.96 -5.76 -15.54
CA HIS A 77 32.27 -5.83 -14.88
C HIS A 77 33.36 -5.27 -15.78
N LYS A 78 34.41 -4.75 -15.15
CA LYS A 78 35.64 -4.32 -15.81
C LYS A 78 36.81 -4.70 -14.92
N VAL A 79 37.88 -5.19 -15.53
CA VAL A 79 39.20 -5.28 -14.90
C VAL A 79 40.01 -4.07 -15.34
N SER A 80 40.67 -3.39 -14.40
CA SER A 80 41.58 -2.27 -14.70
C SER A 80 42.97 -2.54 -14.14
N GLY A 81 44.01 -2.00 -14.77
CA GLY A 81 45.41 -2.21 -14.35
C GLY A 81 46.14 -3.35 -15.08
N GLY A 82 45.40 -4.31 -15.66
CA GLY A 82 45.95 -5.42 -16.45
C GLY A 82 44.86 -6.34 -17.03
N LEU A 83 45.21 -7.60 -17.34
CA LEU A 83 44.36 -8.52 -18.13
C LEU A 83 43.76 -9.69 -17.34
N THR A 84 44.18 -9.93 -16.10
CA THR A 84 43.83 -11.14 -15.35
C THR A 84 43.32 -10.81 -13.96
N ALA A 85 42.08 -11.16 -13.65
CA ALA A 85 41.55 -11.14 -12.29
C ALA A 85 40.43 -12.19 -12.18
N ASP A 86 40.29 -12.80 -11.00
CA ASP A 86 39.33 -13.88 -10.79
C ASP A 86 38.05 -13.33 -10.19
N ILE A 87 36.93 -13.59 -10.86
CA ILE A 87 35.60 -13.23 -10.38
C ILE A 87 34.88 -14.52 -9.98
N ALA A 88 34.76 -14.75 -8.69
CA ALA A 88 34.06 -15.91 -8.14
C ALA A 88 32.54 -15.72 -8.15
N VAL A 89 32.06 -14.51 -7.83
CA VAL A 89 30.61 -14.21 -7.74
C VAL A 89 30.31 -12.84 -8.33
N ARG A 90 29.21 -12.75 -9.08
CA ARG A 90 28.54 -11.51 -9.45
C ARG A 90 27.08 -11.63 -9.06
N GLU A 91 26.65 -10.73 -8.20
CA GLU A 91 25.29 -10.68 -7.70
C GLU A 91 24.63 -9.38 -8.10
N ILE A 92 23.34 -9.47 -8.43
CA ILE A 92 22.44 -8.33 -8.53
C ILE A 92 21.16 -8.66 -7.79
N THR A 93 20.73 -7.75 -6.94
CA THR A 93 19.43 -7.82 -6.27
C THR A 93 18.62 -6.61 -6.67
N VAL A 94 17.42 -6.86 -7.19
CA VAL A 94 16.47 -5.81 -7.56
C VAL A 94 15.26 -5.93 -6.65
N ILE A 95 15.00 -4.88 -5.88
CA ILE A 95 13.84 -4.83 -4.99
C ILE A 95 12.94 -3.68 -5.48
N PRO A 96 11.77 -3.99 -6.08
CA PRO A 96 10.75 -2.99 -6.33
C PRO A 96 10.40 -2.30 -5.00
N THR A 97 10.56 -0.99 -4.97
CA THR A 97 10.01 -0.20 -3.86
C THR A 97 8.56 0.10 -4.24
N PRO A 98 7.56 -0.24 -3.41
CA PRO A 98 6.17 0.04 -3.73
C PRO A 98 5.98 1.50 -4.13
N LEU A 99 5.08 1.75 -5.07
CA LEU A 99 4.62 3.10 -5.42
C LEU A 99 3.82 3.62 -4.22
N GLY A 100 4.54 4.30 -3.34
CA GLY A 100 4.14 4.71 -2.01
C GLY A 100 5.44 4.88 -1.24
N SER A 101 5.94 6.12 -1.22
CA SER A 101 7.23 6.55 -0.66
C SER A 101 7.88 5.56 0.30
N SER A 102 8.92 4.83 -0.14
CA SER A 102 9.75 4.09 0.81
C SER A 102 10.40 5.11 1.75
N PHE A 103 10.00 5.13 3.01
CA PHE A 103 10.59 5.95 4.07
C PHE A 103 12.08 5.64 4.33
N ALA A 104 12.65 4.64 3.65
CA ALA A 104 14.05 4.28 3.71
C ALA A 104 14.95 5.49 3.39
N GLY A 105 15.64 5.99 4.42
CA GLY A 105 16.63 7.07 4.32
C GLY A 105 16.05 8.50 4.33
N ARG A 106 14.74 8.67 4.53
CA ARG A 106 14.12 10.00 4.73
C ARG A 106 13.71 10.20 6.19
N PRO A 107 13.78 11.43 6.74
CA PRO A 107 13.24 11.70 8.05
C PRO A 107 11.72 11.51 8.02
N VAL A 108 11.20 10.70 8.95
CA VAL A 108 9.76 10.54 9.19
C VAL A 108 9.23 11.85 9.76
N ARG A 109 8.17 12.36 9.14
CA ARG A 109 7.47 13.60 9.50
C ARG A 109 6.09 13.27 10.05
N ALA A 110 5.52 14.20 10.82
CA ALA A 110 4.19 14.02 11.42
C ALA A 110 3.10 13.71 10.37
N LEU A 111 3.19 14.25 9.15
CA LEU A 111 2.22 14.00 8.09
C LEU A 111 2.37 12.62 7.44
N ASP A 112 3.46 11.90 7.69
CA ASP A 112 3.63 10.53 7.19
C ASP A 112 2.70 9.56 7.91
N TYR A 113 2.37 9.86 9.17
CA TYR A 113 1.49 9.09 10.03
C TYR A 113 0.57 10.02 10.83
N PRO A 114 -0.43 10.65 10.20
CA PRO A 114 -1.47 11.34 10.95
C PRO A 114 -2.11 10.39 11.98
N PRO A 115 -2.70 10.91 13.07
CA PRO A 115 -3.38 10.05 14.03
C PRO A 115 -4.51 9.27 13.36
N ALA A 116 -4.69 8.01 13.78
CA ALA A 116 -5.89 7.27 13.45
C ALA A 116 -7.11 7.94 14.09
N THR A 117 -8.22 7.95 13.36
CA THR A 117 -9.48 8.56 13.81
C THR A 117 -10.56 7.50 13.83
N TRP A 118 -11.43 7.54 14.83
CA TRP A 118 -12.52 6.58 14.98
C TRP A 118 -13.79 7.28 15.46
N ALA A 119 -14.94 6.72 15.09
CA ALA A 119 -16.25 7.13 15.56
C ALA A 119 -17.17 5.91 15.67
N GLN A 120 -18.05 5.92 16.66
CA GLN A 120 -19.05 4.88 16.88
C GLN A 120 -20.33 5.49 17.44
N ASP A 121 -21.46 4.86 17.12
CA ASP A 121 -22.74 5.10 17.78
C ASP A 121 -23.46 3.78 18.06
N THR A 122 -24.14 3.71 19.20
CA THR A 122 -24.89 2.52 19.69
C THR A 122 -26.39 2.78 19.78
N THR A 123 -26.87 3.88 19.21
CA THR A 123 -28.30 4.13 19.08
C THR A 123 -28.87 3.14 18.09
N GLN A 124 -29.75 2.27 18.56
CA GLN A 124 -30.34 1.21 17.75
C GLN A 124 -31.28 1.80 16.69
N ILE A 125 -31.11 1.36 15.44
CA ILE A 125 -32.04 1.65 14.35
C ILE A 125 -32.91 0.42 14.16
N ASN A 126 -34.20 0.57 14.45
CA ASN A 126 -35.17 -0.52 14.36
C ASN A 126 -35.82 -0.57 12.98
N ASN A 127 -35.93 -1.76 12.41
CA ASN A 127 -36.61 -2.06 11.15
C ASN A 127 -36.34 -1.06 10.02
N PRO A 128 -35.07 -0.78 9.67
CA PRO A 128 -34.78 0.07 8.52
C PRO A 128 -35.25 -0.60 7.22
N THR A 129 -35.71 0.20 6.27
CA THR A 129 -36.26 -0.30 4.98
C THR A 129 -35.63 0.34 3.75
N ASN A 130 -34.55 1.10 3.92
CA ASN A 130 -33.99 1.93 2.85
C ASN A 130 -33.23 1.08 1.82
N PRO A 131 -33.67 1.02 0.55
CA PRO A 131 -32.98 0.23 -0.47
C PRO A 131 -31.67 0.89 -0.96
N GLY A 132 -31.57 2.22 -0.80
CA GLY A 132 -30.36 2.98 -1.10
C GLY A 132 -29.52 3.24 0.15
N TYR A 133 -28.24 3.49 -0.05
CA TYR A 133 -27.34 3.88 1.04
C TYR A 133 -27.73 5.24 1.60
N ILE A 134 -28.04 5.28 2.89
CA ILE A 134 -28.28 6.51 3.64
C ILE A 134 -27.43 6.56 4.91
N ALA A 135 -27.22 7.76 5.44
CA ALA A 135 -26.65 7.91 6.77
C ALA A 135 -27.71 7.54 7.81
N GLY A 136 -27.30 6.89 8.89
CA GLY A 136 -28.19 6.69 10.04
C GLY A 136 -28.33 7.93 10.90
N THR A 137 -29.26 7.88 11.84
CA THR A 137 -29.54 8.97 12.78
C THR A 137 -29.41 8.43 14.21
N PRO A 138 -28.44 8.90 15.02
CA PRO A 138 -27.38 9.85 14.68
C PRO A 138 -26.41 9.32 13.60
N ALA A 139 -25.75 10.21 12.85
CA ALA A 139 -24.73 9.82 11.89
C ALA A 139 -23.44 9.40 12.60
N VAL A 140 -22.75 8.40 12.07
CA VAL A 140 -21.41 8.01 12.54
C VAL A 140 -20.41 8.54 11.53
N GLU A 141 -19.71 9.59 11.90
CA GLU A 141 -18.90 10.40 11.00
C GLU A 141 -17.63 10.95 11.68
N LEU A 142 -16.60 11.20 10.89
CA LEU A 142 -15.33 11.77 11.34
C LEU A 142 -14.65 12.54 10.21
N THR A 143 -13.60 13.28 10.55
CA THR A 143 -12.68 13.86 9.57
C THR A 143 -11.27 13.32 9.80
N PHE A 144 -10.49 13.21 8.72
CA PHE A 144 -9.11 12.74 8.77
C PHE A 144 -8.25 13.45 7.73
N THR A 145 -6.95 13.58 8.00
CA THR A 145 -5.98 14.12 7.03
C THR A 145 -5.29 12.98 6.30
N ALA A 146 -5.23 13.04 4.97
CA ALA A 146 -4.56 12.00 4.19
C ALA A 146 -3.03 12.00 4.46
N PRO A 147 -2.42 10.83 4.70
CA PRO A 147 -0.98 10.72 4.89
C PRO A 147 -0.22 11.04 3.60
N THR A 148 1.11 11.16 3.70
CA THR A 148 1.99 11.39 2.54
C THR A 148 1.94 10.29 1.49
N SER A 149 1.52 9.08 1.86
CA SER A 149 1.29 7.96 0.95
C SER A 149 0.03 8.11 0.09
N GLY A 150 -0.91 8.98 0.49
CA GLY A 150 -2.25 9.06 -0.12
C GLY A 150 -3.13 7.83 0.15
N ARG A 151 -2.81 7.01 1.16
CA ARG A 151 -3.48 5.74 1.44
C ARG A 151 -3.92 5.60 2.89
N VAL A 152 -5.11 5.05 3.11
CA VAL A 152 -5.65 4.77 4.45
C VAL A 152 -6.32 3.40 4.50
N LEU A 153 -6.31 2.76 5.66
CA LEU A 153 -7.14 1.61 5.99
C LEU A 153 -8.48 2.14 6.49
N LEU A 154 -9.55 1.76 5.82
CA LEU A 154 -10.91 1.97 6.27
C LEU A 154 -11.40 0.70 6.95
N ILE A 155 -11.88 0.85 8.18
CA ILE A 155 -12.55 -0.20 8.93
C ILE A 155 -13.99 0.27 9.14
N VAL A 156 -14.95 -0.49 8.63
CA VAL A 156 -16.38 -0.23 8.87
C VAL A 156 -17.01 -1.46 9.47
N GLY A 157 -17.71 -1.27 10.57
CA GLY A 157 -18.32 -2.34 11.33
C GLY A 157 -19.59 -1.91 12.05
N GLY A 158 -20.15 -2.87 12.77
CA GLY A 158 -21.31 -2.66 13.61
C GLY A 158 -21.91 -3.95 14.12
N GLY A 159 -23.05 -3.81 14.81
CA GLY A 159 -23.90 -4.92 15.23
C GLY A 159 -25.15 -4.98 14.36
N LEU A 160 -25.34 -6.07 13.62
CA LEU A 160 -26.45 -6.25 12.70
C LEU A 160 -27.31 -7.44 13.12
N GLY A 161 -28.61 -7.22 13.28
CA GLY A 161 -29.60 -8.24 13.61
C GLY A 161 -30.54 -8.41 12.43
N ASN A 162 -30.87 -9.66 12.10
CA ASN A 162 -31.74 -9.96 10.97
C ASN A 162 -32.55 -11.22 11.26
N GLY A 163 -33.70 -11.05 11.90
CA GLY A 163 -34.51 -12.18 12.40
C GLY A 163 -35.31 -12.94 11.33
N ALA A 164 -35.27 -12.53 10.06
CA ALA A 164 -36.07 -13.13 8.99
C ALA A 164 -35.22 -13.68 7.83
N ALA A 165 -35.82 -14.59 7.06
CA ALA A 165 -35.15 -15.30 5.98
C ALA A 165 -35.24 -14.54 4.65
N GLY A 166 -34.25 -13.69 4.36
CA GLY A 166 -34.02 -13.17 3.00
C GLY A 166 -33.46 -11.76 2.94
N ASP A 167 -33.75 -10.94 3.94
CA ASP A 167 -33.29 -9.56 3.96
C ASP A 167 -31.84 -9.45 4.43
N ARG A 168 -31.15 -8.36 4.05
CA ARG A 168 -29.80 -8.07 4.55
C ARG A 168 -29.61 -6.59 4.81
N ILE A 169 -28.98 -6.28 5.92
CA ILE A 169 -28.45 -4.94 6.19
C ILE A 169 -27.00 -4.91 5.75
N PHE A 170 -26.61 -3.82 5.10
CA PHE A 170 -25.23 -3.55 4.71
C PHE A 170 -24.75 -2.25 5.33
N LEU A 171 -23.57 -2.26 5.91
CA LEU A 171 -22.80 -1.08 6.34
C LEU A 171 -21.66 -0.85 5.36
N SER A 172 -21.44 0.39 4.93
CA SER A 172 -20.37 0.72 4.01
C SER A 172 -19.87 2.16 4.21
N PRO A 173 -18.56 2.44 4.01
CA PRO A 173 -18.05 3.79 4.14
C PRO A 173 -18.46 4.66 2.94
N GLU A 174 -18.73 5.93 3.21
CA GLU A 174 -18.65 7.00 2.22
C GLU A 174 -17.51 7.94 2.61
N VAL A 175 -16.71 8.37 1.64
CA VAL A 175 -15.66 9.39 1.84
C VAL A 175 -15.91 10.57 0.92
N ARG A 176 -15.81 11.77 1.47
CA ARG A 176 -15.99 13.05 0.78
C ARG A 176 -14.84 14.00 1.10
N GLU A 177 -14.66 15.00 0.26
CA GLU A 177 -13.73 16.08 0.54
C GLU A 177 -14.27 17.00 1.64
N THR A 178 -13.44 17.39 2.62
CA THR A 178 -13.71 18.42 3.63
C THR A 178 -14.86 18.16 4.62
N ASN A 179 -16.09 17.88 4.16
CA ASN A 179 -17.29 17.75 4.98
C ASN A 179 -18.39 16.90 4.29
N SER A 180 -19.54 16.75 4.95
CA SER A 180 -20.69 15.97 4.46
C SER A 180 -21.28 16.42 3.13
N SER A 181 -21.06 17.67 2.73
CA SER A 181 -21.52 18.27 1.48
C SER A 181 -20.45 18.32 0.39
N GLY A 182 -19.23 17.86 0.68
CA GLY A 182 -18.14 17.85 -0.28
C GLY A 182 -18.31 16.82 -1.39
N ALA A 183 -17.42 16.92 -2.38
CA ALA A 183 -17.36 15.99 -3.49
C ALA A 183 -17.13 14.56 -3.01
N VAL A 184 -17.83 13.59 -3.63
CA VAL A 184 -17.68 12.17 -3.29
C VAL A 184 -16.36 11.66 -3.83
N VAL A 185 -15.56 11.10 -2.93
CA VAL A 185 -14.28 10.43 -3.23
C VAL A 185 -14.50 8.92 -3.26
N LEU A 186 -15.32 8.42 -2.33
CA LEU A 186 -15.71 7.02 -2.26
C LEU A 186 -17.21 6.91 -2.05
N THR A 187 -17.89 6.26 -3.01
CA THR A 187 -19.30 5.88 -2.90
C THR A 187 -19.44 4.59 -2.08
N PRO A 188 -20.47 4.47 -1.22
CA PRO A 188 -20.70 3.26 -0.44
C PRO A 188 -21.02 2.04 -1.33
N SER A 189 -20.44 0.90 -0.98
CA SER A 189 -20.61 -0.39 -1.65
C SER A 189 -20.21 -1.55 -0.73
N VAL A 190 -21.17 -2.43 -0.41
CA VAL A 190 -20.92 -3.62 0.39
C VAL A 190 -19.98 -4.60 -0.29
N THR A 191 -20.02 -4.75 -1.61
CA THR A 191 -19.21 -5.75 -2.32
C THR A 191 -17.72 -5.46 -2.20
N SER A 192 -17.36 -4.19 -2.24
CA SER A 192 -15.95 -3.77 -2.20
C SER A 192 -15.43 -3.52 -0.79
N ARG A 193 -16.21 -2.85 0.08
CA ARG A 193 -15.69 -2.24 1.31
C ARG A 193 -16.65 -2.27 2.50
N GLY A 194 -17.79 -2.95 2.38
CA GLY A 194 -18.79 -3.00 3.45
C GLY A 194 -18.92 -4.34 4.15
N PHE A 195 -19.54 -4.27 5.33
CA PHE A 195 -19.92 -5.38 6.19
C PHE A 195 -21.43 -5.62 6.06
N GLY A 196 -21.88 -6.88 6.11
CA GLY A 196 -23.28 -7.21 5.92
C GLY A 196 -23.78 -8.22 6.94
N SER A 197 -25.06 -8.13 7.28
CA SER A 197 -25.70 -9.07 8.20
C SER A 197 -25.71 -10.48 7.62
N ASP A 198 -25.71 -11.48 8.50
CA ASP A 198 -26.10 -12.83 8.13
C ASP A 198 -27.61 -12.91 7.84
N ILE A 199 -28.04 -13.98 7.19
CA ILE A 199 -29.45 -14.26 6.91
C ILE A 199 -30.03 -15.01 8.12
N ALA A 200 -31.20 -14.61 8.60
CA ALA A 200 -31.91 -15.26 9.70
C ALA A 200 -31.07 -15.40 11.00
N ALA A 201 -30.36 -14.34 11.39
CA ALA A 201 -29.64 -14.26 12.65
C ALA A 201 -30.61 -14.04 13.83
N ALA A 202 -30.61 -14.98 14.78
CA ALA A 202 -31.43 -14.90 15.99
C ALA A 202 -30.97 -13.83 17.01
N ALA A 203 -29.79 -13.23 16.79
CA ALA A 203 -29.19 -12.20 17.62
C ALA A 203 -28.36 -11.23 16.76
N PHE A 204 -27.87 -10.16 17.37
CA PHE A 204 -26.92 -9.25 16.72
C PHE A 204 -25.58 -9.94 16.45
N ALA A 205 -25.16 -9.95 15.19
CA ALA A 205 -23.81 -10.31 14.78
C ALA A 205 -22.94 -9.05 14.72
N TYR A 206 -21.84 -9.05 15.46
CA TYR A 206 -20.87 -7.97 15.47
C TYR A 206 -19.68 -8.33 14.59
N GLY A 207 -19.32 -7.41 13.70
CA GLY A 207 -18.19 -7.61 12.81
C GLY A 207 -17.80 -6.32 12.11
N SER A 208 -16.70 -6.39 11.39
CA SER A 208 -16.18 -5.30 10.61
C SER A 208 -15.52 -5.81 9.34
N ARG A 209 -15.32 -4.89 8.40
CA ARG A 209 -14.51 -5.13 7.21
C ARG A 209 -13.44 -4.06 7.09
N GLU A 210 -12.23 -4.53 6.78
CA GLU A 210 -11.09 -3.68 6.48
C GLU A 210 -10.87 -3.57 4.97
N SER A 211 -10.52 -2.38 4.49
CA SER A 211 -10.18 -2.15 3.09
C SER A 211 -9.27 -0.94 2.90
N VAL A 212 -8.38 -0.98 1.91
CA VAL A 212 -7.45 0.14 1.63
C VAL A 212 -8.08 1.13 0.64
N LEU A 213 -8.22 2.40 1.03
CA LEU A 213 -8.53 3.50 0.12
C LEU A 213 -7.22 4.20 -0.28
N ASP A 214 -6.98 4.33 -1.57
CA ASP A 214 -5.82 4.97 -2.17
C ASP A 214 -6.21 6.16 -3.06
N GLY A 215 -5.21 6.83 -3.62
CA GLY A 215 -5.43 7.99 -4.51
C GLY A 215 -5.84 9.27 -3.79
N LEU A 216 -5.72 9.33 -2.45
CA LEU A 216 -5.97 10.54 -1.69
C LEU A 216 -4.84 11.55 -1.89
N THR A 217 -5.19 12.84 -1.90
CA THR A 217 -4.19 13.90 -2.02
C THR A 217 -3.51 14.11 -0.66
N PRO A 218 -2.18 13.95 -0.55
CA PRO A 218 -1.45 14.13 0.71
C PRO A 218 -1.74 15.46 1.41
N GLY A 219 -2.02 15.41 2.71
CA GLY A 219 -2.31 16.60 3.52
C GLY A 219 -3.71 17.19 3.36
N GLN A 220 -4.53 16.67 2.43
CA GLN A 220 -5.92 17.09 2.31
C GLN A 220 -6.79 16.51 3.43
N LEU A 221 -7.73 17.33 3.91
CA LEU A 221 -8.75 16.92 4.88
C LEU A 221 -9.92 16.24 4.15
N TYR A 222 -10.28 15.06 4.63
CA TYR A 222 -11.41 14.28 4.16
C TYR A 222 -12.42 14.05 5.29
N TYR A 223 -13.65 13.83 4.89
CA TYR A 223 -14.76 13.45 5.75
C TYR A 223 -15.18 12.03 5.42
N ALA A 224 -15.38 11.19 6.44
CA ALA A 224 -15.85 9.83 6.27
C ALA A 224 -17.05 9.55 7.17
N ARG A 225 -17.99 8.74 6.68
CA ARG A 225 -19.15 8.29 7.47
C ARG A 225 -19.57 6.87 7.14
N VAL A 226 -20.28 6.25 8.09
CA VAL A 226 -20.96 4.98 7.86
C VAL A 226 -22.31 5.24 7.17
N MET A 227 -22.51 4.58 6.04
CA MET A 227 -23.78 4.50 5.36
C MET A 227 -24.37 3.10 5.54
N TYR A 228 -25.70 2.99 5.54
CA TYR A 228 -26.37 1.70 5.52
C TYR A 228 -27.40 1.61 4.40
N ALA A 229 -27.60 0.39 3.90
CA ALA A 229 -28.67 0.04 2.98
C ALA A 229 -29.30 -1.29 3.42
N VAL A 230 -30.55 -1.48 3.04
CA VAL A 230 -31.33 -2.68 3.31
C VAL A 230 -31.75 -3.30 1.99
N GLN A 231 -31.30 -4.51 1.75
CA GLN A 231 -31.81 -5.30 0.65
C GLN A 231 -32.97 -6.14 1.17
N THR A 232 -34.18 -5.84 0.69
CA THR A 232 -35.37 -6.64 0.95
C THR A 232 -35.50 -7.73 -0.11
N GLY A 233 -35.47 -8.99 0.33
CA GLY A 233 -35.67 -10.17 -0.51
C GLY A 233 -36.96 -10.92 -0.19
N ASP A 234 -37.59 -10.65 0.96
CA ASP A 234 -38.78 -11.36 1.44
C ASP A 234 -39.93 -10.38 1.74
N PRO A 235 -41.15 -10.58 1.21
CA PRO A 235 -42.33 -9.78 1.55
C PRO A 235 -42.88 -10.02 2.98
N GLY A 236 -42.32 -10.95 3.76
CA GLY A 236 -42.70 -11.19 5.16
C GLY A 236 -42.15 -10.12 6.13
N GLY A 237 -42.95 -9.73 7.12
CA GLY A 237 -42.58 -8.73 8.14
C GLY A 237 -41.34 -9.17 8.93
N SER A 238 -40.19 -8.63 8.54
CA SER A 238 -38.89 -8.97 9.09
C SER A 238 -38.46 -7.97 10.15
N THR A 239 -37.93 -8.47 11.27
CA THR A 239 -37.25 -7.63 12.25
C THR A 239 -35.79 -7.49 11.85
N GLN A 240 -35.43 -6.34 11.29
CA GLN A 240 -34.07 -6.00 10.89
C GLN A 240 -33.59 -4.88 11.80
N ASP A 241 -32.49 -5.05 12.51
CA ASP A 241 -32.05 -4.03 13.47
C ASP A 241 -30.56 -3.76 13.33
N ILE A 242 -30.17 -2.51 13.53
CA ILE A 242 -28.77 -2.09 13.63
C ILE A 242 -28.52 -1.69 15.07
N ALA A 243 -27.77 -2.48 15.83
CA ALA A 243 -27.44 -2.20 17.23
C ALA A 243 -26.31 -1.17 17.38
N ALA A 244 -25.33 -1.20 16.49
CA ALA A 244 -24.17 -0.32 16.53
C ALA A 244 -23.61 -0.10 15.13
N ARG A 245 -22.91 1.02 14.96
CA ARG A 245 -22.19 1.39 13.73
C ARG A 245 -20.86 2.00 14.13
N ASP A 246 -19.79 1.62 13.45
CA ASP A 246 -18.45 2.16 13.68
C ASP A 246 -17.69 2.39 12.37
N ILE A 247 -16.83 3.40 12.41
CA ILE A 247 -15.83 3.66 11.36
C ILE A 247 -14.51 4.03 12.00
N THR A 248 -13.43 3.44 11.50
CA THR A 248 -12.06 3.80 11.84
C THR A 248 -11.28 4.05 10.57
N VAL A 249 -10.44 5.10 10.58
CA VAL A 249 -9.51 5.44 9.50
C VAL A 249 -8.10 5.42 10.07
N VAL A 250 -7.26 4.52 9.53
CA VAL A 250 -5.86 4.37 9.94
C VAL A 250 -4.95 4.73 8.77
N PRO A 251 -4.06 5.72 8.91
CA PRO A 251 -3.09 6.03 7.87
C PRO A 251 -2.14 4.86 7.57
N ILE A 252 -1.91 4.58 6.28
CA ILE A 252 -1.00 3.52 5.85
C ILE A 252 0.19 4.15 5.11
N PRO A 253 1.45 3.88 5.49
CA PRO A 253 2.64 4.31 4.76
C PRO A 253 2.74 3.69 3.36
#